data_AF-A0A6J0VC97-F1
#
_entry.id   AF-A0A6J0VC97-F1
#
_cell.length_a   1.000
_cell.length_b   1.000
_cell.length_c   1.000
_cell.angle_alpha   90.00
_cell.angle_beta   90.00
_cell.angle_gamma   90.00
#
_symmetry.space_group_name_H-M   'P 1'
#
loop_
_entity.id
_entity.type
_entity.pdbx_description
1 polymer ?
#
loop_
_entity_poly.entity_id
_entity_poly.type
_entity_poly.pdbx_seq_one_letter_code
_entity_poly.pdbx_strand_id
1 'polypeptide(L)'
;MVLPEAPGIAMSRSEEVHRITENVYKTIMEQFNPSLRNFISMGKNYEKALAGVTYAAKGYFDALVKMGELASESQGSKELGDVLFQMAEVHRQIQNQLEEMLKSFHNELLTQLEQKVELDSRYLSAALKKYQTEQRNKGDSLEKCQGELKKLRKKSQGSKNPQKYSDKELQFIEAISNKQGELENYVSDGYKTALTEERRRFCFLVEKQCAVAKNALAYHSKGKDILTQKLPVWQQSCADPNKIPDRAIQLMQQMALSSNGTIMPSPLSTSKSNLIISDPIPGAKPLPVPPELAPFVGRMSAQETIPVMNGVSGSEGEDYNHWSDRKPPQPKSLSPPQTQKQLSDSYSNTLPVRKSVMPKNSYAATENKTLPRSSSMAAGLEKNGRTRVRAIFSHAAGDNSTLLSFKEGDLITLLVPEARDGWHYGESEKTKLRGWFPFSYTRVLDSDGTDRLHMSQGKSSSTGNLLDKDDIPPPDYSMSSRAFQSQNVSTFKQRPYSVAVPAFAQGLDDYGARPSSRNPFANVQLKPTVTNDRSAPLIS
;
A
#
# COMPACT_ATOMS: atom_id res chain seq x y z
N MET A 1 -25.06 -12.18 50.47
CA MET A 1 -24.24 -10.98 50.23
C MET A 1 -22.95 -11.44 49.57
N VAL A 2 -22.51 -10.79 48.49
CA VAL A 2 -21.20 -11.04 47.90
C VAL A 2 -20.19 -10.18 48.64
N LEU A 3 -19.05 -10.74 49.06
CA LEU A 3 -17.96 -9.98 49.64
C LEU A 3 -17.25 -9.19 48.51
N PRO A 4 -16.95 -7.90 48.68
CA PRO A 4 -16.15 -7.16 47.70
C PRO A 4 -14.73 -7.74 47.66
N GLU A 5 -14.14 -7.78 46.46
CA GLU A 5 -12.74 -8.16 46.30
C GLU A 5 -11.81 -7.19 47.04
N ALA A 6 -10.67 -7.70 47.51
CA ALA A 6 -9.65 -6.85 48.09
C ALA A 6 -9.10 -5.89 47.02
N PRO A 7 -8.89 -4.59 47.33
CA PRO A 7 -8.31 -3.67 46.38
C PRO A 7 -6.90 -4.15 46.00
N GLY A 8 -6.71 -4.43 44.70
CA GLY A 8 -5.42 -4.84 44.17
C GLY A 8 -4.34 -3.80 44.49
N ILE A 9 -3.14 -4.27 44.84
CA ILE A 9 -2.02 -3.39 45.20
C ILE A 9 -1.70 -2.51 43.99
N ALA A 10 -2.07 -1.22 44.08
CA ALA A 10 -1.82 -0.26 43.02
C ALA A 10 -0.31 -0.10 42.82
N MET A 11 0.19 -0.54 41.65
CA MET A 11 1.58 -0.34 41.25
C MET A 11 1.96 1.13 41.36
N SER A 12 3.17 1.40 41.84
CA SER A 12 3.63 2.78 41.96
C SER A 12 3.76 3.42 40.57
N ARG A 13 3.55 4.74 40.45
CA ARG A 13 3.66 5.44 39.17
C ARG A 13 5.04 5.25 38.51
N SER A 14 6.11 5.11 39.31
CA SER A 14 7.46 4.81 38.81
C SER A 14 7.58 3.38 38.27
N GLU A 15 6.89 2.42 38.86
CA GLU A 15 6.93 1.01 38.47
C GLU A 15 6.17 0.78 37.17
N GLU A 16 5.02 1.45 36.98
CA GLU A 16 4.31 1.45 35.69
C GLU A 16 5.13 2.12 34.57
N VAL A 17 5.77 3.27 34.83
CA VAL A 17 6.66 3.91 33.84
C VAL A 17 7.87 3.03 33.51
N HIS A 18 8.43 2.30 34.49
CA HIS A 18 9.47 1.31 34.26
C HIS A 18 8.98 0.16 33.36
N ARG A 19 7.81 -0.41 33.64
CA ARG A 19 7.16 -1.46 32.84
C ARG A 19 6.92 -1.01 31.40
N ILE A 20 6.40 0.20 31.20
CA ILE A 20 6.20 0.78 29.85
C ILE A 20 7.56 0.98 29.15
N THR A 21 8.60 1.43 29.86
CA THR A 21 9.95 1.60 29.30
C THR A 21 10.51 0.29 28.74
N GLU A 22 10.41 -0.81 29.50
CA GLU A 22 10.80 -2.13 28.97
C GLU A 22 9.99 -2.54 27.75
N ASN A 23 8.68 -2.29 27.79
CA ASN A 23 7.78 -2.68 26.70
C ASN A 23 8.09 -1.96 25.40
N VAL A 24 8.52 -0.69 25.42
CA VAL A 24 8.99 0.01 24.22
C VAL A 24 10.22 -0.70 23.61
N TYR A 25 11.22 -1.07 24.40
CA TYR A 25 12.37 -1.83 23.90
C TYR A 25 11.95 -3.19 23.31
N LYS A 26 11.06 -3.92 23.98
CA LYS A 26 10.51 -5.20 23.50
C LYS A 26 9.76 -5.02 22.18
N THR A 27 8.83 -4.07 22.08
CA THR A 27 8.10 -3.75 20.85
C THR A 27 9.04 -3.41 19.69
N ILE A 28 10.14 -2.67 19.91
CA ILE A 28 11.09 -2.40 18.84
C ILE A 28 11.80 -3.70 18.37
N MET A 29 12.26 -4.54 19.30
CA MET A 29 13.00 -5.77 18.98
C MET A 29 12.12 -6.89 18.41
N GLU A 30 10.89 -7.03 18.91
CA GLU A 30 9.98 -8.15 18.63
C GLU A 30 8.95 -7.84 17.53
N GLN A 31 8.65 -6.56 17.27
CA GLN A 31 7.64 -6.15 16.28
C GLN A 31 8.23 -5.26 15.18
N PHE A 32 8.87 -4.14 15.54
CA PHE A 32 9.38 -3.19 14.54
C PHE A 32 10.50 -3.81 13.69
N ASN A 33 11.53 -4.40 14.32
CA ASN A 33 12.68 -4.93 13.59
C ASN A 33 12.34 -6.15 12.69
N PRO A 34 11.49 -7.12 13.11
CA PRO A 34 10.97 -8.15 12.22
C PRO A 34 10.10 -7.59 11.08
N SER A 35 9.22 -6.62 11.36
CA SER A 35 8.41 -5.96 10.32
C SER A 35 9.28 -5.21 9.32
N LEU A 36 10.36 -4.56 9.78
CA LEU A 36 11.32 -3.86 8.93
C LEU A 36 12.11 -4.83 8.04
N ARG A 37 12.52 -6.00 8.57
CA ARG A 37 13.16 -7.04 7.74
C ARG A 37 12.21 -7.60 6.68
N ASN A 38 10.93 -7.80 7.01
CA ASN A 38 9.92 -8.15 6.00
C ASN A 38 9.73 -7.04 4.95
N PHE A 39 9.67 -5.77 5.38
CA PHE A 39 9.60 -4.63 4.46
C PHE A 39 10.80 -4.56 3.51
N ILE A 40 12.02 -4.75 4.00
CA ILE A 40 13.24 -4.83 3.17
C ILE A 40 13.15 -6.00 2.15
N SER A 41 12.64 -7.16 2.58
CA SER A 41 12.40 -8.32 1.69
C SER A 41 11.41 -7.99 0.57
N MET A 42 10.28 -7.35 0.89
CA MET A 42 9.32 -6.88 -0.11
C MET A 42 9.91 -5.81 -1.03
N GLY A 43 10.76 -4.93 -0.49
CA GLY A 43 11.52 -3.95 -1.26
C GLY A 43 12.46 -4.59 -2.29
N LYS A 44 13.22 -5.61 -1.90
CA LYS A 44 14.09 -6.38 -2.82
C LYS A 44 13.28 -7.12 -3.90
N ASN A 45 12.08 -7.61 -3.58
CA ASN A 45 11.17 -8.18 -4.58
C ASN A 45 10.66 -7.11 -5.57
N TYR A 46 10.33 -5.90 -5.09
CA TYR A 46 9.89 -4.79 -5.93
C TYR A 46 11.02 -4.26 -6.83
N GLU A 47 12.23 -4.12 -6.29
CA GLU A 47 13.44 -3.78 -7.05
C GLU A 47 13.67 -4.76 -8.21
N LYS A 48 13.61 -6.06 -7.93
CA LYS A 48 13.75 -7.12 -8.95
C LYS A 48 12.67 -7.05 -10.03
N ALA A 49 11.44 -6.68 -9.68
CA ALA A 49 10.37 -6.47 -10.65
C ALA A 49 10.65 -5.26 -11.56
N LEU A 50 11.10 -4.13 -11.00
CA LEU A 50 11.46 -2.92 -11.77
C LEU A 50 12.67 -3.15 -12.69
N ALA A 51 13.66 -3.94 -12.25
CA ALA A 51 14.77 -4.38 -13.11
C ALA A 51 14.27 -5.24 -14.28
N GLY A 52 13.30 -6.13 -14.05
CA GLY A 52 12.65 -6.91 -15.10
C GLY A 52 11.89 -6.06 -16.12
N VAL A 53 11.16 -5.04 -15.65
CA VAL A 53 10.49 -4.05 -16.52
C VAL A 53 11.52 -3.29 -17.35
N THR A 54 12.61 -2.84 -16.75
CA THR A 54 13.71 -2.12 -17.44
C THR A 54 14.29 -2.94 -18.60
N TYR A 55 14.54 -4.24 -18.38
CA TYR A 55 15.02 -5.15 -19.43
C TYR A 55 14.00 -5.34 -20.56
N ALA A 56 12.72 -5.54 -20.24
CA ALA A 56 11.66 -5.69 -21.23
C ALA A 56 11.43 -4.40 -22.05
N ALA A 57 11.48 -3.25 -21.38
CA ALA A 57 11.33 -1.93 -21.98
C ALA A 57 12.40 -1.68 -23.05
N LYS A 58 13.67 -2.00 -22.79
CA LYS A 58 14.74 -1.92 -23.79
C LYS A 58 14.41 -2.70 -25.06
N GLY A 59 13.94 -3.95 -24.92
CA GLY A 59 13.57 -4.79 -26.07
C GLY A 59 12.42 -4.21 -26.89
N TYR A 60 11.42 -3.61 -26.24
CA TYR A 60 10.35 -2.89 -26.91
C TYR A 60 10.84 -1.63 -27.66
N PHE A 61 11.74 -0.84 -27.06
CA PHE A 61 12.28 0.36 -27.71
C PHE A 61 13.17 0.02 -28.91
N ASP A 62 13.99 -1.03 -28.82
CA ASP A 62 14.81 -1.51 -29.94
C ASP A 62 13.94 -2.02 -31.10
N ALA A 63 12.82 -2.70 -30.81
CA ALA A 63 11.84 -3.08 -31.83
C ALA A 63 11.11 -1.87 -32.45
N LEU A 64 10.81 -0.83 -31.65
CA LEU A 64 10.19 0.40 -32.13
C LEU A 64 11.14 1.19 -33.07
N VAL A 65 12.44 1.24 -32.74
CA VAL A 65 13.48 1.77 -33.65
C VAL A 65 13.50 0.98 -34.96
N LYS A 66 13.39 -0.36 -34.92
CA LYS A 66 13.40 -1.15 -36.16
C LYS A 66 12.20 -0.86 -37.08
N MET A 67 11.04 -0.51 -36.52
CA MET A 67 9.91 -0.01 -37.32
C MET A 67 10.18 1.38 -37.92
N GLY A 68 10.91 2.24 -37.20
CA GLY A 68 11.36 3.55 -37.71
C GLY A 68 12.32 3.45 -38.90
N GLU A 69 13.23 2.47 -38.90
CA GLU A 69 14.11 2.18 -40.05
C GLU A 69 13.29 1.84 -41.30
N LEU A 70 12.35 0.88 -41.19
CA LEU A 70 11.49 0.46 -42.31
C LEU A 70 10.62 1.62 -42.84
N ALA A 71 10.12 2.50 -41.97
CA ALA A 71 9.39 3.69 -42.38
C ALA A 71 10.29 4.70 -43.11
N SER A 72 11.53 4.92 -42.64
CA SER A 72 12.52 5.83 -43.24
C SER A 72 12.99 5.38 -44.64
N GLU A 73 13.04 4.07 -44.87
CA GLU A 73 13.37 3.46 -46.16
C GLU A 73 12.19 3.48 -47.14
N SER A 74 10.94 3.50 -46.65
CA SER A 74 9.71 3.46 -47.45
C SER A 74 9.57 4.63 -48.44
N GLN A 75 8.81 4.45 -49.52
CA GLN A 75 8.52 5.56 -50.45
C GLN A 75 7.44 6.53 -49.92
N GLY A 76 6.51 6.03 -49.08
CA GLY A 76 5.31 6.77 -48.65
C GLY A 76 5.44 7.48 -47.30
N SER A 77 6.27 6.98 -46.39
CA SER A 77 6.10 7.23 -44.94
C SER A 77 7.38 7.65 -44.22
N LYS A 78 8.35 8.25 -44.92
CA LYS A 78 9.67 8.59 -44.37
C LYS A 78 9.61 9.45 -43.11
N GLU A 79 8.75 10.47 -43.11
CA GLU A 79 8.48 11.35 -41.97
C GLU A 79 7.95 10.61 -40.73
N LEU A 80 7.34 9.43 -40.88
CA LEU A 80 6.93 8.59 -39.75
C LEU A 80 8.11 7.82 -39.14
N GLY A 81 9.20 7.63 -39.88
CA GLY A 81 10.45 7.06 -39.35
C GLY A 81 11.05 7.94 -38.26
N ASP A 82 11.20 9.23 -38.55
CA ASP A 82 11.67 10.24 -37.59
C ASP A 82 10.75 10.37 -36.37
N VAL A 83 9.44 10.12 -36.52
CA VAL A 83 8.48 10.06 -35.41
C VAL A 83 8.75 8.84 -34.53
N LEU A 84 8.88 7.65 -35.12
CA LEU A 84 9.12 6.40 -34.39
C LEU A 84 10.47 6.42 -33.65
N PHE A 85 11.52 6.98 -34.27
CA PHE A 85 12.81 7.20 -33.61
C PHE A 85 12.69 8.15 -32.41
N GLN A 86 11.95 9.26 -32.56
CA GLN A 86 11.69 10.19 -31.45
C GLN A 86 10.87 9.55 -30.33
N MET A 87 9.90 8.69 -30.64
CA MET A 87 9.12 7.97 -29.62
C MET A 87 10.02 7.03 -28.81
N ALA A 88 10.88 6.24 -29.48
CA ALA A 88 11.83 5.36 -28.80
C ALA A 88 12.85 6.13 -27.93
N GLU A 89 13.33 7.29 -28.40
CA GLU A 89 14.27 8.13 -27.63
C GLU A 89 13.61 8.83 -26.43
N VAL A 90 12.38 9.34 -26.58
CA VAL A 90 11.60 9.86 -25.43
C VAL A 90 11.41 8.76 -24.37
N HIS A 91 11.07 7.55 -24.80
CA HIS A 91 10.95 6.42 -23.89
C HIS A 91 12.30 6.05 -23.21
N ARG A 92 13.43 6.11 -23.93
CA ARG A 92 14.77 5.94 -23.33
C ARG A 92 15.05 6.98 -22.25
N GLN A 93 14.78 8.27 -22.50
CA GLN A 93 15.02 9.32 -21.49
C GLN A 93 14.16 9.16 -20.24
N ILE A 94 12.93 8.66 -20.38
CA ILE A 94 12.03 8.35 -19.26
C ILE A 94 12.55 7.12 -18.48
N GLN A 95 12.98 6.07 -19.19
CA GLN A 95 13.54 4.85 -18.60
C GLN A 95 14.85 5.11 -17.84
N ASN A 96 15.74 5.96 -18.37
CA ASN A 96 16.97 6.36 -17.67
C ASN A 96 16.65 7.03 -16.31
N GLN A 97 15.59 7.85 -16.24
CA GLN A 97 15.19 8.51 -15.01
C GLN A 97 14.55 7.53 -14.00
N LEU A 98 13.92 6.44 -14.48
CA LEU A 98 13.46 5.32 -13.64
C LEU A 98 14.65 4.52 -13.09
N GLU A 99 15.71 4.32 -13.87
CA GLU A 99 16.93 3.66 -13.39
C GLU A 99 17.63 4.45 -12.29
N GLU A 100 17.69 5.79 -12.36
CA GLU A 100 18.22 6.61 -11.26
C GLU A 100 17.36 6.53 -10.00
N MET A 101 16.02 6.49 -10.14
CA MET A 101 15.12 6.21 -9.02
C MET A 101 15.38 4.83 -8.40
N LEU A 102 15.64 3.81 -9.22
CA LEU A 102 15.92 2.44 -8.77
C LEU A 102 17.28 2.34 -8.06
N LYS A 103 18.32 3.01 -8.57
CA LYS A 103 19.64 3.11 -7.92
C LYS A 103 19.55 3.79 -6.55
N SER A 104 18.76 4.85 -6.44
CA SER A 104 18.48 5.51 -5.15
C SER A 104 17.71 4.60 -4.20
N PHE A 105 16.66 3.91 -4.68
CA PHE A 105 15.89 2.95 -3.87
C PHE A 105 16.76 1.83 -3.28
N HIS A 106 17.69 1.28 -4.05
CA HIS A 106 18.68 0.33 -3.54
C HIS A 106 19.60 0.97 -2.50
N ASN A 107 20.38 1.98 -2.90
CA ASN A 107 21.51 2.50 -2.13
C ASN A 107 21.11 3.33 -0.90
N GLU A 108 20.02 4.11 -0.99
CA GLU A 108 19.60 5.05 0.06
C GLU A 108 18.55 4.49 1.00
N LEU A 109 17.67 3.61 0.50
CA LEU A 109 16.61 2.99 1.28
C LEU A 109 16.96 1.55 1.68
N LEU A 110 17.11 0.61 0.74
CA LEU A 110 17.27 -0.81 1.08
C LEU A 110 18.58 -1.06 1.85
N THR A 111 19.72 -0.62 1.32
CA THR A 111 21.04 -0.81 1.95
C THR A 111 21.11 -0.15 3.33
N GLN A 112 20.58 1.07 3.50
CA GLN A 112 20.68 1.79 4.79
C GLN A 112 19.74 1.22 5.86
N LEU A 113 18.54 0.75 5.49
CA LEU A 113 17.64 0.07 6.42
C LEU A 113 18.19 -1.29 6.84
N GLU A 114 18.80 -2.04 5.91
CA GLU A 114 19.42 -3.34 6.19
C GLU A 114 20.66 -3.20 7.10
N GLN A 115 21.53 -2.23 6.84
CA GLN A 115 22.65 -1.91 7.72
C GLN A 115 22.18 -1.49 9.13
N LYS A 116 21.13 -0.67 9.24
CA LYS A 116 20.59 -0.27 10.54
C LYS A 116 20.03 -1.47 11.31
N VAL A 117 19.10 -2.23 10.73
CA VAL A 117 18.37 -3.31 11.45
C VAL A 117 19.29 -4.44 11.92
N GLU A 118 20.47 -4.59 11.31
CA GLU A 118 21.49 -5.57 11.72
C GLU A 118 22.34 -5.10 12.92
N LEU A 119 22.70 -3.82 12.98
CA LEU A 119 23.34 -3.23 14.16
C LEU A 119 22.35 -3.12 15.34
N ASP A 120 21.07 -2.87 15.04
CA ASP A 120 20.05 -2.50 16.02
C ASP A 120 19.76 -3.58 17.05
N SER A 121 19.77 -4.85 16.63
CA SER A 121 19.56 -6.02 17.50
C SER A 121 20.53 -6.05 18.68
N ARG A 122 21.82 -5.74 18.42
CA ARG A 122 22.88 -5.76 19.44
C ARG A 122 22.80 -4.53 20.33
N TYR A 123 22.55 -3.36 19.72
CA TYR A 123 22.43 -2.08 20.41
C TYR A 123 21.25 -2.06 21.40
N LEU A 124 20.04 -2.43 20.97
CA LEU A 124 18.85 -2.44 21.82
C LEU A 124 18.98 -3.43 22.98
N SER A 125 19.51 -4.63 22.72
CA SER A 125 19.77 -5.63 23.77
C SER A 125 20.71 -5.09 24.85
N ALA A 126 21.77 -4.38 24.46
CA ALA A 126 22.70 -3.76 25.40
C ALA A 126 22.07 -2.56 26.14
N ALA A 127 21.30 -1.72 25.45
CA ALA A 127 20.63 -0.56 26.03
C ALA A 127 19.58 -0.96 27.08
N LEU A 128 18.71 -1.92 26.76
CA LEU A 128 17.71 -2.47 27.70
C LEU A 128 18.39 -3.10 28.91
N LYS A 129 19.41 -3.95 28.70
CA LYS A 129 20.14 -4.61 29.79
C LYS A 129 20.84 -3.60 30.71
N LYS A 130 21.40 -2.51 30.15
CA LYS A 130 21.96 -1.41 30.97
C LYS A 130 20.87 -0.77 31.82
N TYR A 131 19.76 -0.36 31.18
CA TYR A 131 18.63 0.28 31.87
C TYR A 131 18.08 -0.57 33.02
N GLN A 132 17.81 -1.86 32.78
CA GLN A 132 17.35 -2.80 33.80
C GLN A 132 18.34 -2.93 34.97
N THR A 133 19.64 -3.07 34.67
CA THR A 133 20.67 -3.25 35.71
C THR A 133 20.79 -2.01 36.59
N GLU A 134 20.80 -0.82 35.98
CA GLU A 134 21.02 0.46 36.65
C GLU A 134 19.76 0.95 37.39
N GLN A 135 18.55 0.67 36.86
CA GLN A 135 17.28 0.84 37.57
C GLN A 135 17.21 -0.06 38.81
N ARG A 136 17.55 -1.35 38.69
CA ARG A 136 17.52 -2.29 39.83
C ARG A 136 18.51 -1.87 40.90
N ASN A 137 19.75 -1.54 40.52
CA ASN A 137 20.78 -1.11 41.48
C ASN A 137 20.36 0.16 42.27
N LYS A 138 19.59 1.07 41.66
CA LYS A 138 18.98 2.22 42.37
C LYS A 138 17.84 1.79 43.30
N GLY A 139 16.98 0.87 42.87
CA GLY A 139 15.94 0.25 43.70
C GLY A 139 16.51 -0.46 44.93
N ASP A 140 17.47 -1.37 44.73
CA ASP A 140 18.21 -2.09 45.78
C ASP A 140 18.82 -1.11 46.81
N SER A 141 19.38 0.01 46.31
CA SER A 141 20.01 1.05 47.13
C SER A 141 19.02 1.88 47.95
N LEU A 142 17.79 2.06 47.45
CA LEU A 142 16.67 2.71 48.12
C LEU A 142 16.06 1.77 49.18
N GLU A 143 15.75 0.52 48.83
CA GLU A 143 15.18 -0.46 49.77
C GLU A 143 16.12 -0.70 50.96
N LYS A 144 17.43 -0.86 50.70
CA LYS A 144 18.46 -0.97 51.75
C LYS A 144 18.43 0.23 52.71
N CYS A 145 18.18 1.44 52.21
CA CYS A 145 18.08 2.66 53.00
C CYS A 145 16.82 2.66 53.88
N GLN A 146 15.67 2.30 53.30
CA GLN A 146 14.42 2.11 54.02
C GLN A 146 14.52 1.00 55.08
N GLY A 147 15.27 -0.07 54.78
CA GLY A 147 15.56 -1.18 55.69
C GLY A 147 16.34 -0.73 56.92
N GLU A 148 17.38 0.10 56.77
CA GLU A 148 18.11 0.65 57.91
C GLU A 148 17.27 1.64 58.74
N LEU A 149 16.43 2.48 58.10
CA LEU A 149 15.46 3.31 58.85
C LEU A 149 14.46 2.46 59.65
N LYS A 150 13.90 1.40 59.03
CA LYS A 150 13.01 0.43 59.70
C LYS A 150 13.71 -0.32 60.84
N LYS A 151 15.04 -0.49 60.79
CA LYS A 151 15.85 -1.02 61.91
C LYS A 151 16.13 0.03 62.99
N LEU A 152 16.40 1.29 62.62
CA LEU A 152 16.64 2.38 63.57
C LEU A 152 15.39 2.67 64.42
N ARG A 153 14.21 2.78 63.79
CA ARG A 153 12.91 2.96 64.47
C ARG A 153 12.59 1.86 65.48
N LYS A 154 13.05 0.63 65.24
CA LYS A 154 12.92 -0.50 66.18
C LYS A 154 13.94 -0.46 67.33
N LYS A 155 15.04 0.29 67.18
CA LYS A 155 16.09 0.47 68.20
C LYS A 155 15.94 1.75 69.02
N SER A 156 15.12 2.72 68.59
CA SER A 156 14.85 3.96 69.32
C SER A 156 13.76 3.80 70.38
N GLN A 157 12.77 2.91 70.17
CA GLN A 157 11.76 2.61 71.19
C GLN A 157 12.41 2.03 72.46
N GLY A 158 12.19 2.70 73.60
CA GLY A 158 12.83 2.37 74.88
C GLY A 158 14.22 3.00 75.10
N SER A 159 14.73 3.83 74.18
CA SER A 159 16.01 4.54 74.35
C SER A 159 15.95 5.60 75.46
N LYS A 160 16.94 5.60 76.36
CA LYS A 160 17.13 6.67 77.37
C LYS A 160 17.65 7.99 76.80
N ASN A 161 17.91 8.09 75.49
CA ASN A 161 18.51 9.27 74.87
C ASN A 161 17.88 9.57 73.49
N PRO A 162 16.68 10.21 73.46
CA PRO A 162 15.85 10.28 72.25
C PRO A 162 16.43 11.12 71.11
N GLN A 163 16.93 12.34 71.39
CA GLN A 163 17.48 13.27 70.40
C GLN A 163 18.46 12.59 69.43
N LYS A 164 19.44 11.85 69.96
CA LYS A 164 20.48 11.18 69.17
C LYS A 164 19.93 10.14 68.16
N TYR A 165 18.73 9.61 68.38
CA TYR A 165 18.05 8.76 67.41
C TYR A 165 17.21 9.57 66.41
N SER A 166 16.64 10.70 66.85
CA SER A 166 15.90 11.65 66.00
C SER A 166 16.79 12.24 64.89
N ASP A 167 17.98 12.75 65.23
CA ASP A 167 18.92 13.34 64.25
C ASP A 167 19.29 12.31 63.17
N LYS A 168 19.56 11.07 63.59
CA LYS A 168 19.94 9.97 62.70
C LYS A 168 18.75 9.44 61.89
N GLU A 169 17.54 9.54 62.42
CA GLU A 169 16.31 9.22 61.69
C GLU A 169 16.04 10.26 60.59
N LEU A 170 16.22 11.55 60.88
CA LEU A 170 16.11 12.63 59.90
C LEU A 170 17.10 12.44 58.74
N GLN A 171 18.36 12.14 59.04
CA GLN A 171 19.39 11.81 58.03
C GLN A 171 18.98 10.61 57.12
N PHE A 172 18.35 9.58 57.69
CA PHE A 172 17.84 8.47 56.88
C PHE A 172 16.62 8.85 56.04
N ILE A 173 15.72 9.71 56.53
CA ILE A 173 14.55 10.20 55.78
C ILE A 173 15.02 11.03 54.57
N GLU A 174 15.98 11.94 54.78
CA GLU A 174 16.61 12.73 53.71
C GLU A 174 17.31 11.82 52.68
N ALA A 175 18.13 10.86 53.13
CA ALA A 175 18.82 9.91 52.25
C ALA A 175 17.85 8.99 51.47
N ILE A 176 16.69 8.66 52.02
CA ILE A 176 15.62 7.94 51.33
C ILE A 176 14.95 8.84 50.28
N SER A 177 14.64 10.10 50.63
CA SER A 177 14.05 11.08 49.71
C SER A 177 14.94 11.35 48.49
N ASN A 178 16.24 11.61 48.71
CA ASN A 178 17.20 11.77 47.61
C ASN A 178 17.27 10.51 46.73
N LYS A 179 17.41 9.31 47.33
CA LYS A 179 17.48 8.05 46.57
C LYS A 179 16.20 7.74 45.79
N GLN A 180 15.04 8.14 46.31
CA GLN A 180 13.76 7.99 45.63
C GLN A 180 13.70 8.94 44.42
N GLY A 181 14.03 10.22 44.58
CA GLY A 181 14.14 11.16 43.46
C GLY A 181 15.16 10.70 42.41
N GLU A 182 16.29 10.15 42.84
CA GLU A 182 17.30 9.53 41.97
C GLU A 182 16.81 8.33 41.16
N LEU A 183 15.84 7.58 41.67
CA LEU A 183 15.22 6.44 40.98
C LEU A 183 14.11 6.92 40.04
N GLU A 184 13.23 7.80 40.52
CA GLU A 184 12.12 8.37 39.74
C GLU A 184 12.63 9.18 38.53
N ASN A 185 13.69 9.98 38.71
CA ASN A 185 14.36 10.68 37.61
C ASN A 185 14.98 9.69 36.61
N TYR A 186 15.69 8.65 37.08
CA TYR A 186 16.31 7.66 36.20
C TYR A 186 15.27 6.88 35.38
N VAL A 187 14.13 6.53 35.99
CA VAL A 187 13.00 5.90 35.30
C VAL A 187 12.37 6.85 34.28
N SER A 188 12.21 8.13 34.62
CA SER A 188 11.65 9.16 33.72
C SER A 188 12.54 9.39 32.48
N ASP A 189 13.84 9.59 32.67
CA ASP A 189 14.80 9.76 31.57
C ASP A 189 14.98 8.46 30.77
N GLY A 190 14.90 7.29 31.41
CA GLY A 190 14.86 5.99 30.73
C GLY A 190 13.66 5.85 29.80
N TYR A 191 12.47 6.22 30.26
CA TYR A 191 11.25 6.21 29.45
C TYR A 191 11.32 7.17 28.26
N LYS A 192 11.74 8.42 28.52
CA LYS A 192 11.99 9.45 27.50
C LYS A 192 13.02 8.99 26.46
N THR A 193 14.06 8.27 26.90
CA THR A 193 15.07 7.69 26.01
C THR A 193 14.46 6.58 25.14
N ALA A 194 13.69 5.66 25.71
CA ALA A 194 13.05 4.57 24.96
C ALA A 194 12.07 5.11 23.88
N LEU A 195 11.22 6.08 24.23
CA LEU A 195 10.34 6.76 23.26
C LEU A 195 11.13 7.51 22.17
N THR A 196 12.28 8.11 22.53
CA THR A 196 13.16 8.77 21.56
C THR A 196 13.78 7.76 20.60
N GLU A 197 14.15 6.58 21.09
CA GLU A 197 14.66 5.47 20.29
C GLU A 197 13.58 4.91 19.34
N GLU A 198 12.35 4.67 19.81
CA GLU A 198 11.23 4.30 18.95
C GLU A 198 11.01 5.34 17.83
N ARG A 199 10.88 6.62 18.22
CA ARG A 199 10.65 7.72 17.27
C ARG A 199 11.77 7.85 16.24
N ARG A 200 13.04 7.71 16.64
CA ARG A 200 14.21 7.76 15.73
C ARG A 200 14.10 6.74 14.60
N ARG A 201 13.61 5.54 14.88
CA ARG A 201 13.49 4.44 13.89
C ARG A 201 12.40 4.71 12.87
N PHE A 202 11.21 5.15 13.32
CA PHE A 202 10.15 5.58 12.40
C PHE A 202 10.54 6.83 11.60
N CYS A 203 11.18 7.83 12.21
CA CYS A 203 11.68 9.00 11.49
C CYS A 203 12.69 8.64 10.39
N PHE A 204 13.63 7.72 10.66
CA PHE A 204 14.60 7.26 9.65
C PHE A 204 13.93 6.51 8.49
N LEU A 205 12.92 5.66 8.77
CA LEU A 205 12.14 5.00 7.71
C LEU A 205 11.39 6.02 6.83
N VAL A 206 10.77 7.03 7.43
CA VAL A 206 10.07 8.12 6.71
C VAL A 206 11.07 8.95 5.90
N GLU A 207 12.23 9.30 6.46
CA GLU A 207 13.30 10.02 5.76
C GLU A 207 13.71 9.33 4.45
N LYS A 208 13.91 8.00 4.47
CA LYS A 208 14.30 7.25 3.27
C LYS A 208 13.16 7.12 2.26
N GLN A 209 11.91 6.99 2.73
CA GLN A 209 10.74 7.06 1.85
C GLN A 209 10.61 8.42 1.17
N CYS A 210 10.87 9.52 1.88
CA CYS A 210 10.87 10.87 1.29
C CYS A 210 11.96 11.06 0.23
N ALA A 211 13.16 10.48 0.42
CA ALA A 211 14.22 10.51 -0.59
C ALA A 211 13.80 9.79 -1.89
N VAL A 212 13.25 8.57 -1.77
CA VAL A 212 12.76 7.79 -2.91
C VAL A 212 11.57 8.49 -3.59
N ALA A 213 10.61 9.04 -2.81
CA ALA A 213 9.46 9.76 -3.35
C ALA A 213 9.87 11.03 -4.12
N LYS A 214 10.95 11.72 -3.70
CA LYS A 214 11.52 12.86 -4.45
C LYS A 214 12.06 12.43 -5.82
N ASN A 215 12.69 11.26 -5.90
CA ASN A 215 13.21 10.73 -7.16
C ASN A 215 12.09 10.16 -8.06
N ALA A 216 11.04 9.58 -7.47
CA ALA A 216 9.81 9.22 -8.19
C ALA A 216 9.10 10.46 -8.76
N LEU A 217 9.04 11.57 -8.02
CA LEU A 217 8.52 12.85 -8.52
C LEU A 217 9.33 13.35 -9.73
N ALA A 218 10.67 13.31 -9.67
CA ALA A 218 11.53 13.69 -10.79
C ALA A 218 11.29 12.81 -12.04
N TYR A 219 11.11 11.50 -11.86
CA TYR A 219 10.72 10.57 -12.93
C TYR A 219 9.36 10.93 -13.55
N HIS A 220 8.32 11.12 -12.73
CA HIS A 220 6.98 11.45 -13.23
C HIS A 220 6.92 12.83 -13.91
N SER A 221 7.61 13.84 -13.39
CA SER A 221 7.74 15.15 -14.06
C SER A 221 8.47 15.02 -15.41
N LYS A 222 9.64 14.38 -15.45
CA LYS A 222 10.42 14.16 -16.68
C LYS A 222 9.59 13.47 -17.77
N GLY A 223 8.78 12.47 -17.40
CA GLY A 223 7.84 11.80 -18.31
C GLY A 223 6.70 12.72 -18.78
N LYS A 224 6.02 13.41 -17.86
CA LYS A 224 4.95 14.35 -18.18
C LYS A 224 5.43 15.43 -19.16
N ASP A 225 6.54 16.09 -18.84
CA ASP A 225 6.98 17.31 -19.53
C ASP A 225 7.38 17.01 -20.98
N ILE A 226 8.12 15.92 -21.23
CA ILE A 226 8.50 15.50 -22.59
C ILE A 226 7.30 15.02 -23.39
N LEU A 227 6.43 14.18 -22.81
CA LEU A 227 5.26 13.67 -23.52
C LEU A 227 4.26 14.78 -23.86
N THR A 228 4.09 15.77 -22.98
CA THR A 228 3.26 16.96 -23.23
C THR A 228 3.80 17.78 -24.42
N GLN A 229 5.12 17.89 -24.56
CA GLN A 229 5.75 18.59 -25.68
C GLN A 229 5.65 17.83 -27.00
N LYS A 230 5.78 16.49 -26.98
CA LYS A 230 5.97 15.67 -28.18
C LYS A 230 4.67 15.06 -28.75
N LEU A 231 3.72 14.69 -27.89
CA LEU A 231 2.51 13.97 -28.30
C LEU A 231 1.69 14.68 -29.39
N PRO A 232 1.46 16.02 -29.35
CA PRO A 232 0.67 16.70 -30.39
C PRO A 232 1.32 16.63 -31.78
N VAL A 233 2.66 16.67 -31.84
CA VAL A 233 3.41 16.57 -33.09
C VAL A 233 3.27 15.17 -33.69
N TRP A 234 3.43 14.14 -32.86
CA TRP A 234 3.25 12.74 -33.29
C TRP A 234 1.83 12.45 -33.79
N GLN A 235 0.81 12.98 -33.11
CA GLN A 235 -0.59 12.89 -33.55
C GLN A 235 -0.82 13.58 -34.90
N GLN A 236 -0.24 14.77 -35.10
CA GLN A 236 -0.35 15.49 -36.36
C GLN A 236 0.36 14.79 -37.52
N SER A 237 1.49 14.11 -37.28
CA SER A 237 2.22 13.36 -38.30
C SER A 237 1.45 12.19 -38.89
N CYS A 238 0.56 11.54 -38.11
CA CYS A 238 -0.27 10.43 -38.58
C CYS A 238 -1.74 10.82 -38.87
N ALA A 239 -2.05 12.11 -38.96
CA ALA A 239 -3.43 12.60 -39.08
C ALA A 239 -4.08 12.35 -40.47
N ASP A 240 -3.29 12.19 -41.53
CA ASP A 240 -3.76 11.80 -42.87
C ASP A 240 -3.05 10.51 -43.35
N PRO A 241 -3.66 9.33 -43.14
CA PRO A 241 -3.13 8.06 -43.64
C PRO A 241 -3.13 7.90 -45.16
N ASN A 242 -3.80 8.79 -45.91
CA ASN A 242 -3.91 8.72 -47.38
C ASN A 242 -2.97 9.70 -48.10
N LYS A 243 -2.18 10.47 -47.37
CA LYS A 243 -1.21 11.45 -47.90
C LYS A 243 -0.24 10.79 -48.87
N ILE A 244 -0.34 11.15 -50.16
CA ILE A 244 0.62 10.75 -51.19
C ILE A 244 1.78 11.75 -51.22
N PRO A 245 3.07 11.33 -51.15
CA PRO A 245 4.19 12.26 -51.23
C PRO A 245 4.28 12.99 -52.57
N ASP A 246 4.67 14.26 -52.56
CA ASP A 246 4.73 15.13 -53.74
C ASP A 246 5.55 14.53 -54.89
N ARG A 247 6.64 13.81 -54.58
CA ARG A 247 7.47 13.12 -55.58
C ARG A 247 6.69 12.03 -56.34
N ALA A 248 5.80 11.31 -55.66
CA ALA A 248 4.95 10.30 -56.31
C ALA A 248 3.86 10.98 -57.16
N ILE A 249 3.28 12.09 -56.68
CA ILE A 249 2.33 12.91 -57.44
C ILE A 249 2.98 13.43 -58.74
N GLN A 250 4.20 13.97 -58.67
CA GLN A 250 4.97 14.45 -59.81
C GLN A 250 5.28 13.34 -60.83
N LEU A 251 5.62 12.13 -60.36
CA LEU A 251 5.86 10.97 -61.25
C LEU A 251 4.57 10.52 -61.96
N MET A 252 3.43 10.48 -61.25
CA MET A 252 2.13 10.17 -61.85
C MET A 252 1.73 11.22 -62.90
N GLN A 253 1.94 12.51 -62.64
CA GLN A 253 1.70 13.59 -63.59
C GLN A 253 2.60 13.48 -64.83
N GLN A 254 3.89 13.16 -64.68
CA GLN A 254 4.80 12.96 -65.82
C GLN A 254 4.38 11.78 -66.70
N MET A 255 3.89 10.68 -66.13
CA MET A 255 3.34 9.56 -66.91
C MET A 255 2.08 9.96 -67.68
N ALA A 256 1.14 10.69 -67.04
CA ALA A 256 -0.10 11.15 -67.69
C ALA A 256 0.15 12.18 -68.82
N LEU A 257 1.20 13.00 -68.71
CA LEU A 257 1.63 13.90 -69.78
C LEU A 257 2.31 13.14 -70.93
N SER A 258 3.06 12.09 -70.61
CA SER A 258 3.76 11.26 -71.60
C SER A 258 2.81 10.45 -72.51
N SER A 259 1.63 10.07 -72.01
CA SER A 259 0.63 9.34 -72.81
C SER A 259 -0.01 10.15 -73.95
N ASN A 260 0.10 11.48 -73.96
CA ASN A 260 -0.41 12.34 -75.04
C ASN A 260 0.62 12.58 -76.16
N GLY A 261 1.73 11.82 -76.20
CA GLY A 261 3.02 12.28 -76.72
C GLY A 261 3.53 11.76 -78.08
N THR A 262 2.85 10.87 -78.83
CA THR A 262 3.24 10.57 -80.25
C THR A 262 2.16 9.83 -81.05
N ILE A 263 1.38 10.55 -81.87
CA ILE A 263 0.94 10.12 -83.20
C ILE A 263 0.98 11.35 -84.13
N MET A 264 1.59 11.23 -85.31
CA MET A 264 1.73 12.32 -86.28
C MET A 264 0.40 12.60 -87.02
N PRO A 265 0.01 13.87 -87.24
CA PRO A 265 -1.20 14.21 -88.00
C PRO A 265 -0.96 14.14 -89.51
N SER A 266 -1.37 13.05 -90.15
CA SER A 266 -1.59 12.99 -91.61
C SER A 266 -3.06 13.36 -91.92
N PRO A 267 -3.34 14.32 -92.82
CA PRO A 267 -4.70 14.77 -93.06
C PRO A 267 -5.44 13.88 -94.06
N LEU A 268 -6.60 13.33 -93.68
CA LEU A 268 -7.79 13.12 -94.52
C LEU A 268 -8.95 12.46 -93.75
N SER A 269 -10.13 12.40 -94.38
CA SER A 269 -11.33 11.64 -93.97
C SER A 269 -12.02 12.05 -92.67
N THR A 270 -12.92 13.02 -92.81
CA THR A 270 -14.07 13.21 -91.91
C THR A 270 -14.92 11.94 -91.79
N SER A 271 -15.28 11.53 -90.58
CA SER A 271 -16.47 10.71 -90.33
C SER A 271 -16.98 10.92 -88.90
N LYS A 272 -18.32 11.00 -88.75
CA LYS A 272 -18.97 11.13 -87.44
C LYS A 272 -19.25 9.74 -86.88
N SER A 273 -18.80 9.46 -85.66
CA SER A 273 -19.18 8.25 -84.92
C SER A 273 -19.36 8.55 -83.44
N ASN A 274 -20.54 9.04 -83.08
CA ASN A 274 -21.04 8.86 -81.72
C ASN A 274 -21.27 7.35 -81.54
N LEU A 275 -20.54 6.70 -80.63
CA LEU A 275 -20.89 5.36 -80.18
C LEU A 275 -21.22 5.42 -78.69
N ILE A 276 -22.50 5.21 -78.43
CA ILE A 276 -23.11 5.14 -77.10
C ILE A 276 -22.62 3.86 -76.41
N ILE A 277 -22.48 3.92 -75.09
CA ILE A 277 -22.16 2.75 -74.25
C ILE A 277 -23.16 1.63 -74.58
N SER A 278 -22.65 0.53 -75.11
CA SER A 278 -23.48 -0.62 -75.48
C SER A 278 -23.74 -1.53 -74.28
N ASP A 279 -24.94 -2.10 -74.22
CA ASP A 279 -25.40 -2.94 -73.11
C ASP A 279 -24.53 -4.18 -72.83
N PRO A 280 -24.50 -4.68 -71.58
CA PRO A 280 -23.75 -5.88 -71.23
C PRO A 280 -24.30 -7.14 -71.92
N ILE A 281 -23.39 -8.00 -72.37
CA ILE A 281 -23.69 -9.24 -73.12
C ILE A 281 -24.64 -10.15 -72.31
N PRO A 282 -25.85 -10.47 -72.81
CA PRO A 282 -26.75 -11.41 -72.15
C PRO A 282 -26.15 -12.81 -72.02
N GLY A 283 -26.03 -13.31 -70.78
CA GLY A 283 -25.62 -14.69 -70.48
C GLY A 283 -24.26 -14.87 -69.79
N ALA A 284 -23.45 -13.81 -69.65
CA ALA A 284 -22.22 -13.89 -68.86
C ALA A 284 -22.54 -14.03 -67.36
N LYS A 285 -22.12 -15.14 -66.73
CA LYS A 285 -22.19 -15.30 -65.27
C LYS A 285 -21.07 -14.50 -64.59
N PRO A 286 -21.35 -13.65 -63.59
CA PRO A 286 -20.30 -13.03 -62.78
C PRO A 286 -19.43 -14.07 -62.08
N LEU A 287 -18.13 -13.78 -61.94
CA LEU A 287 -17.24 -14.56 -61.07
C LEU A 287 -17.63 -14.34 -59.59
N PRO A 288 -17.53 -15.35 -58.71
CA PRO A 288 -17.85 -15.18 -57.30
C PRO A 288 -16.87 -14.20 -56.62
N VAL A 289 -17.42 -13.13 -56.03
CA VAL A 289 -16.64 -12.20 -55.19
C VAL A 289 -16.42 -12.84 -53.82
N PRO A 290 -15.22 -12.78 -53.22
CA PRO A 290 -14.98 -13.26 -51.86
C PRO A 290 -15.91 -12.57 -50.84
N PRO A 291 -16.44 -13.29 -49.84
CA PRO A 291 -17.49 -12.77 -48.95
C PRO A 291 -17.09 -11.55 -48.11
N GLU A 292 -15.80 -11.29 -47.93
CA GLU A 292 -15.30 -10.17 -47.12
C GLU A 292 -15.49 -8.78 -47.78
N LEU A 293 -15.70 -8.71 -49.09
CA LEU A 293 -15.82 -7.44 -49.84
C LEU A 293 -17.26 -6.99 -50.11
N ALA A 294 -18.25 -7.83 -49.83
CA ALA A 294 -19.67 -7.53 -50.08
C ALA A 294 -20.22 -6.25 -49.41
N PRO A 295 -19.81 -5.86 -48.17
CA PRO A 295 -20.41 -4.71 -47.49
C PRO A 295 -20.13 -3.32 -48.10
N PHE A 296 -19.05 -3.16 -48.87
CA PHE A 296 -18.53 -1.84 -49.25
C PHE A 296 -19.01 -1.31 -50.61
N VAL A 297 -19.54 -2.17 -51.49
CA VAL A 297 -19.92 -1.76 -52.86
C VAL A 297 -21.24 -0.97 -52.88
N GLY A 298 -22.08 -1.09 -51.85
CA GLY A 298 -23.48 -0.63 -51.86
C GLY A 298 -23.76 0.82 -51.41
N ARG A 299 -22.77 1.72 -51.31
CA ARG A 299 -22.96 3.08 -50.76
C ARG A 299 -22.32 4.23 -51.56
N MET A 300 -22.14 4.09 -52.88
CA MET A 300 -21.64 5.17 -53.75
C MET A 300 -22.54 5.46 -54.96
N SER A 301 -23.82 5.76 -54.72
CA SER A 301 -24.67 6.48 -55.70
C SER A 301 -25.94 7.03 -55.04
N ALA A 302 -25.91 8.30 -54.58
CA ALA A 302 -27.09 9.08 -54.17
C ALA A 302 -26.73 10.55 -53.81
N GLN A 303 -26.29 11.37 -54.77
CA GLN A 303 -26.35 12.83 -54.58
C GLN A 303 -26.35 13.59 -55.92
N GLU A 304 -27.55 14.01 -56.35
CA GLU A 304 -27.74 14.99 -57.42
C GLU A 304 -27.65 16.42 -56.85
N THR A 305 -27.35 17.39 -57.72
CA THR A 305 -27.13 18.80 -57.36
C THR A 305 -28.18 19.73 -58.00
N ILE A 306 -28.17 21.00 -57.55
CA ILE A 306 -28.72 22.25 -58.18
C ILE A 306 -30.03 22.77 -57.53
N PRO A 307 -30.18 24.07 -57.16
CA PRO A 307 -29.19 25.15 -56.91
C PRO A 307 -29.42 25.97 -55.61
N VAL A 308 -28.80 27.16 -55.53
CA VAL A 308 -28.72 28.11 -54.39
C VAL A 308 -29.88 29.14 -54.35
N MET A 309 -30.28 29.59 -53.15
CA MET A 309 -30.73 30.98 -52.89
C MET A 309 -30.25 31.43 -51.48
N ASN A 310 -30.31 32.74 -51.16
CA ASN A 310 -29.48 33.38 -50.11
C ASN A 310 -30.23 34.39 -49.22
N GLY A 311 -29.84 34.50 -47.94
CA GLY A 311 -30.27 35.51 -46.95
C GLY A 311 -31.59 35.24 -46.20
N VAL A 312 -31.94 35.90 -45.08
CA VAL A 312 -31.16 36.72 -44.12
C VAL A 312 -31.98 36.95 -42.81
N SER A 313 -31.31 37.31 -41.70
CA SER A 313 -31.81 37.98 -40.45
C SER A 313 -32.89 37.35 -39.53
N GLY A 314 -32.51 37.20 -38.24
CA GLY A 314 -33.37 37.32 -37.03
C GLY A 314 -34.35 36.18 -36.69
N SER A 315 -34.98 36.14 -35.51
CA SER A 315 -34.64 36.63 -34.14
C SER A 315 -35.80 36.27 -33.17
N GLU A 316 -35.51 36.05 -31.87
CA GLU A 316 -36.50 35.72 -30.80
C GLU A 316 -37.19 34.34 -30.98
N GLY A 317 -37.84 33.71 -29.98
CA GLY A 317 -38.07 34.03 -28.57
C GLY A 317 -38.38 32.77 -27.73
N GLU A 318 -38.73 32.94 -26.45
CA GLU A 318 -38.86 31.90 -25.40
C GLU A 318 -40.13 31.02 -25.52
N ASP A 319 -40.10 29.73 -25.08
CA ASP A 319 -40.84 29.28 -23.86
C ASP A 319 -40.81 27.77 -23.46
N TYR A 320 -40.87 27.58 -22.13
CA TYR A 320 -41.29 26.46 -21.24
C TYR A 320 -41.48 24.96 -21.65
N ASN A 321 -40.80 24.09 -20.88
CA ASN A 321 -41.24 22.87 -20.14
C ASN A 321 -42.43 22.00 -20.65
N HIS A 322 -42.34 20.66 -20.75
CA HIS A 322 -42.40 19.69 -19.63
C HIS A 322 -42.23 18.21 -20.10
N TRP A 323 -42.07 17.24 -19.17
CA TRP A 323 -41.99 15.78 -19.43
C TRP A 323 -43.34 15.13 -19.82
N SER A 324 -43.34 14.09 -20.69
CA SER A 324 -43.60 12.66 -20.30
C SER A 324 -43.83 11.65 -21.46
N ASP A 325 -43.22 10.46 -21.33
CA ASP A 325 -43.67 9.09 -21.74
C ASP A 325 -44.16 8.77 -23.19
N ARG A 326 -43.45 7.86 -23.89
CA ARG A 326 -44.07 6.72 -24.62
C ARG A 326 -43.11 5.57 -25.04
N LYS A 327 -43.66 4.35 -25.05
CA LYS A 327 -43.15 3.04 -25.54
C LYS A 327 -43.80 2.68 -26.90
N PRO A 328 -43.51 1.53 -27.59
CA PRO A 328 -42.49 0.49 -27.38
C PRO A 328 -41.50 0.44 -28.58
N PRO A 329 -41.21 -0.63 -29.41
CA PRO A 329 -41.68 -2.04 -29.52
C PRO A 329 -40.58 -3.11 -29.19
N GLN A 330 -40.71 -4.32 -29.75
CA GLN A 330 -39.69 -5.37 -29.91
C GLN A 330 -39.92 -6.08 -31.28
N PRO A 331 -39.00 -6.94 -31.74
CA PRO A 331 -39.36 -8.36 -31.88
C PRO A 331 -38.37 -9.38 -31.27
N LYS A 332 -38.79 -10.64 -31.33
CA LYS A 332 -38.15 -11.90 -30.87
C LYS A 332 -37.33 -12.53 -32.03
N SER A 333 -36.49 -13.57 -31.95
CA SER A 333 -35.91 -14.45 -30.90
C SER A 333 -34.92 -15.44 -31.58
N LEU A 334 -34.04 -16.12 -30.83
CA LEU A 334 -33.67 -17.57 -30.90
C LEU A 334 -32.21 -17.84 -30.43
N SER A 335 -31.91 -19.11 -30.11
CA SER A 335 -30.63 -19.60 -29.56
C SER A 335 -29.99 -20.69 -30.46
N PRO A 336 -28.68 -21.02 -30.33
CA PRO A 336 -27.87 -21.59 -31.41
C PRO A 336 -27.46 -23.07 -31.26
N PRO A 337 -26.77 -23.65 -32.26
CA PRO A 337 -25.86 -24.78 -32.09
C PRO A 337 -24.39 -24.51 -32.51
N GLN A 338 -23.51 -24.52 -31.51
CA GLN A 338 -22.10 -25.01 -31.44
C GLN A 338 -21.07 -24.99 -32.60
N THR A 339 -19.85 -24.58 -32.19
CA THR A 339 -18.49 -25.09 -32.50
C THR A 339 -17.81 -24.87 -33.87
N GLN A 340 -16.74 -24.05 -33.85
CA GLN A 340 -15.36 -24.60 -33.87
C GLN A 340 -14.37 -23.68 -33.10
N LYS A 341 -13.06 -23.95 -33.14
CA LYS A 341 -12.13 -23.69 -32.00
C LYS A 341 -10.71 -23.30 -32.41
N GLN A 342 -10.19 -22.17 -31.90
CA GLN A 342 -8.77 -21.84 -31.55
C GLN A 342 -8.70 -20.31 -31.25
N LEU A 343 -7.81 -19.71 -30.46
CA LEU A 343 -6.93 -20.05 -29.31
C LEU A 343 -6.13 -18.74 -29.04
N SER A 344 -6.33 -18.05 -27.92
CA SER A 344 -5.47 -16.90 -27.54
C SER A 344 -5.54 -16.57 -26.04
N ASP A 345 -5.15 -17.52 -25.17
CA ASP A 345 -5.08 -17.29 -23.73
C ASP A 345 -3.84 -16.45 -23.38
N SER A 346 -4.03 -15.26 -22.79
CA SER A 346 -2.94 -14.44 -22.22
C SER A 346 -3.45 -13.45 -21.16
N TYR A 347 -3.92 -13.97 -20.02
CA TYR A 347 -4.10 -13.17 -18.79
C TYR A 347 -3.32 -13.77 -17.62
N SER A 348 -2.55 -12.92 -16.95
CA SER A 348 -1.65 -13.30 -15.87
C SER A 348 -2.42 -13.73 -14.62
N ASN A 349 -2.07 -14.89 -14.05
CA ASN A 349 -2.70 -15.44 -12.85
C ASN A 349 -1.70 -15.43 -11.68
N THR A 350 -2.01 -14.70 -10.61
CA THR A 350 -1.25 -14.71 -9.35
C THR A 350 -1.72 -15.80 -8.38
N LEU A 351 -2.22 -16.92 -8.90
CA LEU A 351 -2.72 -18.06 -8.11
C LEU A 351 -1.66 -19.18 -8.03
N PRO A 352 -1.54 -19.90 -6.89
CA PRO A 352 -0.58 -20.99 -6.74
C PRO A 352 -0.99 -22.26 -7.51
N VAL A 353 -0.62 -22.33 -8.78
CA VAL A 353 -0.94 -23.46 -9.68
C VAL A 353 0.01 -24.65 -9.46
N ARG A 354 -0.55 -25.85 -9.25
CA ARG A 354 0.20 -27.12 -9.37
C ARG A 354 0.42 -27.47 -10.84
N LYS A 355 1.67 -27.74 -11.23
CA LYS A 355 2.00 -28.30 -12.55
C LYS A 355 1.43 -29.72 -12.68
N SER A 356 0.71 -29.98 -13.76
CA SER A 356 0.24 -31.31 -14.16
C SER A 356 1.27 -32.03 -15.02
N VAL A 357 1.28 -33.36 -14.96
CA VAL A 357 2.08 -34.25 -15.82
C VAL A 357 1.13 -35.31 -16.39
N MET A 358 1.30 -35.68 -17.66
CA MET A 358 0.42 -36.64 -18.34
C MET A 358 0.67 -38.08 -17.86
N PRO A 359 -0.37 -38.86 -17.53
CA PRO A 359 -0.25 -40.30 -17.33
C PRO A 359 -0.25 -41.08 -18.66
N LYS A 360 0.42 -42.24 -18.68
CA LYS A 360 0.23 -43.30 -19.70
C LYS A 360 -0.56 -44.46 -19.08
N ASN A 361 -1.32 -45.19 -19.88
CA ASN A 361 -2.10 -46.35 -19.45
C ASN A 361 -1.24 -47.60 -19.22
N SER A 362 -1.54 -48.35 -18.16
CA SER A 362 -1.39 -49.81 -18.06
C SER A 362 -2.36 -50.37 -16.99
N TYR A 363 -2.63 -51.68 -17.04
CA TYR A 363 -3.73 -52.34 -16.30
C TYR A 363 -3.37 -52.85 -14.89
N ALA A 364 -4.42 -53.17 -14.12
CA ALA A 364 -4.54 -54.24 -13.10
C ALA A 364 -4.11 -54.02 -11.62
N ALA A 365 -5.15 -53.91 -10.78
CA ALA A 365 -5.45 -54.77 -9.61
C ALA A 365 -4.72 -54.67 -8.24
N THR A 366 -5.48 -55.07 -7.21
CA THR A 366 -5.10 -55.41 -5.81
C THR A 366 -4.67 -54.29 -4.85
N GLU A 367 -4.61 -54.65 -3.55
CA GLU A 367 -4.74 -53.73 -2.41
C GLU A 367 -3.44 -53.32 -1.70
N ASN A 368 -3.54 -52.18 -1.00
CA ASN A 368 -2.93 -51.89 0.32
C ASN A 368 -1.40 -51.74 0.47
N LYS A 369 -1.02 -50.54 0.97
CA LYS A 369 0.23 -50.16 1.69
C LYS A 369 1.56 -50.14 0.92
N THR A 370 2.10 -48.92 0.71
CA THR A 370 3.14 -48.34 1.60
C THR A 370 3.50 -46.89 1.28
N LEU A 371 3.57 -46.04 2.33
CA LEU A 371 4.23 -44.72 2.44
C LEU A 371 3.78 -43.55 1.51
N PRO A 372 4.04 -42.28 1.89
CA PRO A 372 4.18 -41.69 3.23
C PRO A 372 2.95 -40.83 3.62
N ARG A 373 2.76 -40.56 4.91
CA ARG A 373 1.68 -39.67 5.38
C ARG A 373 1.97 -38.20 5.01
N SER A 374 0.96 -37.51 4.47
CA SER A 374 0.84 -36.05 4.53
C SER A 374 -0.50 -35.71 5.19
N SER A 375 -0.50 -34.76 6.12
CA SER A 375 -1.52 -34.71 7.18
C SER A 375 -2.87 -34.13 6.76
N SER A 376 -3.91 -34.97 6.80
CA SER A 376 -5.31 -34.52 6.76
C SER A 376 -5.70 -33.86 8.08
N MET A 377 -5.63 -32.53 8.16
CA MET A 377 -6.20 -31.72 9.27
C MET A 377 -7.72 -31.54 9.10
N ALA A 378 -8.44 -32.64 8.86
CA ALA A 378 -9.85 -32.64 8.45
C ALA A 378 -10.62 -33.83 9.06
N ALA A 379 -10.38 -34.14 10.34
CA ALA A 379 -11.18 -35.07 11.12
C ALA A 379 -11.13 -34.67 12.61
N GLY A 380 -12.29 -34.36 13.20
CA GLY A 380 -12.43 -34.14 14.65
C GLY A 380 -12.28 -32.70 15.13
N LEU A 381 -13.20 -31.80 14.73
CA LEU A 381 -13.61 -30.62 15.51
C LEU A 381 -14.96 -30.10 14.99
N GLU A 382 -16.01 -30.89 15.26
CA GLU A 382 -17.40 -30.47 15.04
C GLU A 382 -17.87 -29.61 16.22
N LYS A 383 -18.59 -28.52 15.90
CA LYS A 383 -19.16 -27.51 16.80
C LYS A 383 -18.15 -26.49 17.39
N ASN A 384 -18.49 -25.21 17.19
CA ASN A 384 -17.89 -24.00 17.78
C ASN A 384 -16.42 -23.68 17.40
N GLY A 385 -16.18 -22.95 16.30
CA GLY A 385 -14.85 -22.36 16.07
C GLY A 385 -14.44 -21.84 14.68
N ARG A 386 -15.28 -21.87 13.63
CA ARG A 386 -14.88 -21.25 12.34
C ARG A 386 -15.13 -19.74 12.35
N THR A 387 -14.08 -18.96 12.10
CA THR A 387 -14.16 -17.49 11.99
C THR A 387 -15.18 -17.09 10.91
N ARG A 388 -16.14 -16.26 11.28
CA ARG A 388 -17.11 -15.67 10.35
C ARG A 388 -16.70 -14.26 9.99
N VAL A 389 -16.91 -13.90 8.73
CA VAL A 389 -16.71 -12.54 8.23
C VAL A 389 -17.99 -12.05 7.55
N ARG A 390 -18.26 -10.74 7.64
CA ARG A 390 -19.30 -10.05 6.87
C ARG A 390 -18.67 -9.31 5.71
N ALA A 391 -19.29 -9.39 4.54
CA ALA A 391 -18.93 -8.56 3.39
C ALA A 391 -19.18 -7.07 3.69
N ILE A 392 -18.16 -6.24 3.51
CA ILE A 392 -18.25 -4.76 3.57
C ILE A 392 -18.27 -4.13 2.18
N PHE A 393 -18.05 -4.91 1.12
CA PHE A 393 -18.27 -4.55 -0.27
C PHE A 393 -18.84 -5.76 -1.04
N SER A 394 -19.49 -5.54 -2.18
CA SER A 394 -19.97 -6.63 -3.05
C SER A 394 -18.87 -7.16 -3.97
N HIS A 395 -18.84 -8.48 -4.22
CA HIS A 395 -17.87 -9.13 -5.10
C HIS A 395 -18.60 -10.04 -6.10
N ALA A 396 -18.24 -9.96 -7.39
CA ALA A 396 -18.84 -10.75 -8.47
C ALA A 396 -17.76 -11.53 -9.21
N ALA A 397 -17.82 -12.86 -9.13
CA ALA A 397 -16.87 -13.78 -9.75
C ALA A 397 -16.96 -13.89 -11.28
N GLY A 398 -18.03 -13.36 -11.89
CA GLY A 398 -18.37 -13.63 -13.28
C GLY A 398 -18.66 -15.13 -13.50
N ASP A 399 -17.96 -15.72 -14.45
CA ASP A 399 -17.94 -17.15 -14.78
C ASP A 399 -16.85 -17.95 -14.04
N ASN A 400 -15.97 -17.29 -13.28
CA ASN A 400 -14.83 -17.94 -12.63
C ASN A 400 -15.27 -18.76 -11.40
N SER A 401 -15.41 -20.08 -11.58
CA SER A 401 -15.80 -21.05 -10.55
C SER A 401 -14.82 -21.22 -9.38
N THR A 402 -13.64 -20.59 -9.42
CA THR A 402 -12.70 -20.56 -8.28
C THR A 402 -12.93 -19.38 -7.33
N LEU A 403 -13.70 -18.37 -7.76
CA LEU A 403 -13.97 -17.14 -6.99
C LEU A 403 -15.38 -17.18 -6.37
N LEU A 404 -15.54 -16.55 -5.19
CA LEU A 404 -16.81 -16.50 -4.48
C LEU A 404 -17.57 -15.19 -4.77
N SER A 405 -18.78 -15.30 -5.32
CA SER A 405 -19.70 -14.16 -5.46
C SER A 405 -20.52 -13.92 -4.18
N PHE A 406 -20.65 -12.67 -3.76
CA PHE A 406 -21.47 -12.24 -2.62
C PHE A 406 -21.83 -10.75 -2.73
N LYS A 407 -22.87 -10.32 -2.01
CA LYS A 407 -23.20 -8.90 -1.83
C LYS A 407 -22.69 -8.38 -0.49
N GLU A 408 -22.54 -7.07 -0.40
CA GLU A 408 -22.34 -6.37 0.87
C GLU A 408 -23.41 -6.81 1.91
N GLY A 409 -22.98 -7.00 3.16
CA GLY A 409 -23.81 -7.53 4.24
C GLY A 409 -23.87 -9.07 4.31
N ASP A 410 -23.55 -9.81 3.25
CA ASP A 410 -23.57 -11.28 3.28
C ASP A 410 -22.53 -11.85 4.25
N LEU A 411 -22.89 -12.95 4.92
CA LEU A 411 -21.99 -13.68 5.84
C LEU A 411 -21.25 -14.80 5.12
N ILE A 412 -19.96 -14.94 5.45
CA ILE A 412 -19.06 -15.93 4.89
C ILE A 412 -18.33 -16.61 6.06
N THR A 413 -18.39 -17.94 6.11
CA THR A 413 -17.59 -18.75 7.04
C THR A 413 -16.23 -19.04 6.41
N LEU A 414 -15.14 -18.67 7.09
CA LEU A 414 -13.78 -18.96 6.60
C LEU A 414 -13.48 -20.47 6.67
N LEU A 415 -12.87 -20.97 5.60
CA LEU A 415 -12.37 -22.35 5.51
C LEU A 415 -10.83 -22.40 5.64
N VAL A 416 -10.16 -21.27 5.40
CA VAL A 416 -8.76 -21.02 5.73
C VAL A 416 -8.71 -19.82 6.67
N PRO A 417 -8.22 -19.94 7.93
CA PRO A 417 -8.32 -18.86 8.92
C PRO A 417 -7.59 -17.56 8.54
N GLU A 418 -6.46 -17.67 7.86
CA GLU A 418 -5.62 -16.55 7.46
C GLU A 418 -5.72 -16.29 5.95
N ALA A 419 -5.64 -15.02 5.54
CA ALA A 419 -5.55 -14.66 4.13
C ALA A 419 -4.14 -14.97 3.59
N ARG A 420 -4.05 -15.38 2.32
CA ARG A 420 -2.79 -15.58 1.61
C ARG A 420 -2.75 -14.66 0.39
N ASP A 421 -1.67 -13.89 0.28
CA ASP A 421 -1.43 -12.96 -0.85
C ASP A 421 -2.61 -11.99 -1.11
N GLY A 422 -3.33 -11.61 -0.04
CA GLY A 422 -4.51 -10.74 -0.10
C GLY A 422 -5.86 -11.46 -0.27
N TRP A 423 -5.90 -12.79 -0.38
CA TRP A 423 -7.11 -13.58 -0.63
C TRP A 423 -7.48 -14.49 0.55
N HIS A 424 -8.77 -14.54 0.88
CA HIS A 424 -9.36 -15.56 1.76
C HIS A 424 -10.06 -16.65 0.94
N TYR A 425 -10.22 -17.83 1.54
CA TYR A 425 -11.05 -18.92 1.03
C TYR A 425 -12.13 -19.28 2.06
N GLY A 426 -13.39 -19.30 1.62
CA GLY A 426 -14.54 -19.47 2.51
C GLY A 426 -15.78 -19.99 1.80
N GLU A 427 -16.84 -20.16 2.58
CA GLU A 427 -18.18 -20.58 2.14
C GLU A 427 -19.19 -19.47 2.43
N SER A 428 -19.95 -19.04 1.42
CA SER A 428 -21.06 -18.10 1.63
C SER A 428 -22.18 -18.81 2.40
N GLU A 429 -22.60 -18.25 3.54
CA GLU A 429 -23.67 -18.86 4.35
C GLU A 429 -25.02 -18.90 3.59
N LYS A 430 -25.19 -18.00 2.61
CA LYS A 430 -26.40 -17.75 1.83
C LYS A 430 -26.52 -18.63 0.59
N THR A 431 -25.44 -18.83 -0.16
CA THR A 431 -25.44 -19.63 -1.40
C THR A 431 -24.82 -21.02 -1.24
N LYS A 432 -24.11 -21.27 -0.13
CA LYS A 432 -23.29 -22.46 0.13
C LYS A 432 -22.19 -22.74 -0.89
N LEU A 433 -21.95 -21.79 -1.80
CA LEU A 433 -20.80 -21.82 -2.71
C LEU A 433 -19.51 -21.53 -1.95
N ARG A 434 -18.41 -22.10 -2.44
CA ARG A 434 -17.06 -21.94 -1.91
C ARG A 434 -16.16 -21.34 -2.98
N GLY A 435 -15.25 -20.47 -2.58
CA GLY A 435 -14.33 -19.82 -3.51
C GLY A 435 -13.39 -18.84 -2.81
N TRP A 436 -12.44 -18.31 -3.58
CA TRP A 436 -11.54 -17.26 -3.16
C TRP A 436 -12.19 -15.88 -3.28
N PHE A 437 -11.83 -14.96 -2.39
CA PHE A 437 -12.26 -13.57 -2.44
C PHE A 437 -11.23 -12.63 -1.79
N PRO A 438 -11.22 -11.32 -2.15
CA PRO A 438 -10.27 -10.37 -1.58
C PRO A 438 -10.54 -10.16 -0.07
N PHE A 439 -9.49 -10.26 0.75
CA PHE A 439 -9.56 -10.05 2.20
C PHE A 439 -10.22 -8.71 2.57
N SER A 440 -9.82 -7.65 1.88
CA SER A 440 -10.28 -6.26 2.07
C SER A 440 -11.77 -6.03 1.82
N TYR A 441 -12.48 -7.00 1.22
CA TYR A 441 -13.93 -6.92 0.99
C TYR A 441 -14.74 -7.42 2.19
N THR A 442 -14.08 -7.86 3.26
CA THR A 442 -14.72 -8.48 4.43
C THR A 442 -14.18 -7.98 5.77
N ARG A 443 -14.97 -8.14 6.84
CA ARG A 443 -14.60 -7.84 8.23
C ARG A 443 -15.02 -8.97 9.16
N VAL A 444 -14.18 -9.35 10.10
CA VAL A 444 -14.47 -10.39 11.12
C VAL A 444 -15.70 -10.01 11.96
N LEU A 445 -16.51 -11.02 12.28
CA LEU A 445 -17.52 -10.94 13.35
C LEU A 445 -17.02 -11.69 14.57
N ASP A 446 -16.81 -10.96 15.65
CA ASP A 446 -16.71 -11.55 16.98
C ASP A 446 -18.06 -12.16 17.37
N SER A 447 -18.04 -13.31 18.03
CA SER A 447 -19.22 -14.14 18.26
C SER A 447 -19.43 -14.43 19.74
N ASP A 448 -19.76 -13.40 20.51
CA ASP A 448 -20.79 -13.45 21.55
C ASP A 448 -21.12 -12.03 22.05
N GLY A 449 -22.30 -11.85 22.66
CA GLY A 449 -22.76 -10.55 23.15
C GLY A 449 -23.68 -10.70 24.37
N THR A 450 -23.37 -9.97 25.44
CA THR A 450 -24.24 -9.76 26.61
C THR A 450 -23.95 -8.37 27.17
N ASP A 451 -24.95 -7.74 27.77
CA ASP A 451 -25.04 -6.28 27.87
C ASP A 451 -24.19 -5.58 28.96
N ARG A 452 -23.88 -4.31 28.63
CA ARG A 452 -23.79 -3.12 29.52
C ARG A 452 -22.50 -2.76 30.31
N LEU A 453 -22.09 -1.51 30.06
CA LEU A 453 -21.38 -0.52 30.91
C LEU A 453 -19.84 -0.54 31.04
N HIS A 454 -19.19 0.27 30.19
CA HIS A 454 -18.06 1.22 30.44
C HIS A 454 -17.09 0.96 31.63
N MET A 455 -15.76 0.98 31.44
CA MET A 455 -14.99 2.18 31.01
C MET A 455 -13.64 1.91 30.29
N SER A 456 -13.46 2.59 29.14
CA SER A 456 -12.23 3.18 28.56
C SER A 456 -10.80 2.64 28.85
N GLN A 457 -10.14 2.16 27.80
CA GLN A 457 -8.84 2.66 27.25
C GLN A 457 -8.59 1.95 25.89
N GLY A 458 -8.14 2.58 24.80
CA GLY A 458 -7.92 4.00 24.54
C GLY A 458 -6.98 4.22 23.34
N LYS A 459 -7.50 4.21 22.10
CA LYS A 459 -6.75 4.54 20.85
C LYS A 459 -7.71 4.99 19.74
N SER A 460 -7.82 6.30 19.53
CA SER A 460 -8.67 6.87 18.47
C SER A 460 -7.93 6.92 17.13
N SER A 461 -8.63 6.56 16.05
CA SER A 461 -8.29 7.00 14.69
C SER A 461 -9.49 7.78 14.16
N SER A 462 -9.27 9.03 13.73
CA SER A 462 -10.35 9.92 13.31
C SER A 462 -10.12 10.39 11.87
N THR A 463 -11.05 10.04 10.99
CA THR A 463 -11.21 10.59 9.65
C THR A 463 -12.68 10.96 9.46
N GLY A 464 -13.09 12.05 10.09
CA GLY A 464 -14.46 12.57 9.97
C GLY A 464 -14.64 13.33 8.66
N ASN A 465 -15.38 12.74 7.71
CA ASN A 465 -16.04 13.53 6.67
C ASN A 465 -17.30 14.14 7.27
N LEU A 466 -17.46 15.46 7.16
CA LEU A 466 -18.67 16.17 7.54
C LEU A 466 -19.30 16.76 6.26
N LEU A 467 -20.45 16.22 5.89
CA LEU A 467 -21.38 16.81 4.93
C LEU A 467 -22.75 16.80 5.58
N ASP A 468 -23.12 17.92 6.20
CA ASP A 468 -24.34 18.65 5.87
C ASP A 468 -24.37 20.03 6.58
N LYS A 469 -25.35 20.86 6.22
CA LYS A 469 -25.44 22.31 6.47
C LYS A 469 -26.15 22.63 7.83
N ASP A 470 -26.31 23.86 8.35
CA ASP A 470 -26.39 25.22 7.77
C ASP A 470 -25.90 26.34 8.73
N ASP A 471 -25.87 27.59 8.22
CA ASP A 471 -25.86 28.91 8.89
C ASP A 471 -24.71 29.34 9.85
N ILE A 472 -23.70 30.01 9.28
CA ILE A 472 -22.86 31.05 9.93
C ILE A 472 -22.60 32.20 8.90
N PRO A 473 -22.64 33.49 9.27
CA PRO A 473 -22.55 34.64 8.35
C PRO A 473 -21.18 34.81 7.64
N PRO A 474 -21.14 35.57 6.52
CA PRO A 474 -19.94 35.73 5.69
C PRO A 474 -18.84 36.58 6.34
N PRO A 475 -17.55 36.23 6.19
CA PRO A 475 -16.42 37.04 6.66
C PRO A 475 -15.94 38.05 5.61
N ASP A 476 -15.81 39.32 6.01
CA ASP A 476 -15.24 40.39 5.17
C ASP A 476 -13.74 40.18 4.89
N TYR A 477 -13.40 39.94 3.61
CA TYR A 477 -12.02 40.01 3.12
C TYR A 477 -11.73 41.37 2.50
N SER A 478 -11.31 42.33 3.35
CA SER A 478 -10.67 43.56 2.87
C SER A 478 -9.16 43.35 2.68
N MET A 479 -8.69 43.45 1.44
CA MET A 479 -7.26 43.43 1.12
C MET A 479 -6.57 44.70 1.62
N SER A 480 -5.37 44.57 2.21
CA SER A 480 -4.48 45.70 2.47
C SER A 480 -3.01 45.29 2.42
N SER A 481 -2.43 45.46 1.24
CA SER A 481 -1.03 45.14 0.94
C SER A 481 -0.06 46.11 1.64
N ARG A 482 0.93 45.60 2.38
CA ARG A 482 2.18 46.32 2.65
C ARG A 482 3.36 45.35 2.67
N ALA A 483 4.48 45.80 2.13
CA ALA A 483 5.73 45.04 2.00
C ALA A 483 6.86 45.72 2.78
N PHE A 484 8.03 45.07 2.82
CA PHE A 484 9.26 45.47 3.53
C PHE A 484 9.18 45.35 5.08
N GLN A 485 10.24 45.05 5.83
CA GLN A 485 11.66 44.89 5.49
C GLN A 485 12.37 43.95 6.49
N SER A 486 13.65 43.64 6.25
CA SER A 486 14.52 42.87 7.16
C SER A 486 15.37 43.77 8.06
N GLN A 487 15.58 43.41 9.33
CA GLN A 487 16.94 43.35 9.93
C GLN A 487 16.98 42.64 11.31
N ASN A 488 18.21 42.48 11.83
CA ASN A 488 18.58 41.68 13.01
C ASN A 488 18.29 42.39 14.36
N VAL A 489 18.24 41.63 15.47
CA VAL A 489 19.25 41.61 16.56
C VAL A 489 18.77 40.73 17.75
N SER A 490 19.73 40.13 18.47
CA SER A 490 19.51 39.27 19.65
C SER A 490 19.23 40.07 20.94
N THR A 491 18.48 39.50 21.89
CA THR A 491 18.68 39.75 23.33
C THR A 491 18.13 38.62 24.21
N PHE A 492 18.56 38.59 25.48
CA PHE A 492 18.50 37.43 26.38
C PHE A 492 17.82 37.79 27.71
N LYS A 493 16.89 36.94 28.20
CA LYS A 493 16.43 36.75 29.62
C LYS A 493 15.34 35.65 29.61
N GLN A 494 15.28 34.61 30.46
CA GLN A 494 15.49 34.40 31.91
C GLN A 494 14.31 34.76 32.83
N ARG A 495 14.04 33.86 33.79
CA ARG A 495 12.90 33.87 34.73
C ARG A 495 13.15 34.73 35.98
N PRO A 496 12.09 35.10 36.72
CA PRO A 496 12.10 35.17 38.17
C PRO A 496 11.64 33.83 38.81
N TYR A 497 12.26 33.45 39.93
CA TYR A 497 11.71 32.54 40.95
C TYR A 497 11.17 33.39 42.12
N SER A 498 10.24 32.85 42.90
CA SER A 498 10.03 33.24 44.31
C SER A 498 9.46 32.06 45.11
N VAL A 499 9.72 32.04 46.42
CA VAL A 499 9.41 30.93 47.35
C VAL A 499 8.72 31.46 48.60
N ALA A 500 7.74 30.73 49.17
CA ALA A 500 7.09 31.07 50.44
C ALA A 500 6.32 29.89 51.09
N VAL A 501 6.87 29.30 52.16
CA VAL A 501 6.31 28.28 53.10
C VAL A 501 7.20 28.33 54.38
N PRO A 502 6.76 28.01 55.64
CA PRO A 502 5.44 27.68 56.21
C PRO A 502 4.97 28.56 57.40
N ALA A 503 3.77 28.26 57.94
CA ALA A 503 3.36 28.54 59.32
C ALA A 503 2.52 27.36 59.90
N PHE A 504 2.08 27.40 61.16
CA PHE A 504 1.82 26.23 62.03
C PHE A 504 0.35 25.83 62.30
N ALA A 505 0.18 24.67 62.99
CA ALA A 505 -0.96 24.15 63.80
C ALA A 505 -1.95 23.12 63.15
N GLN A 506 -2.61 22.15 63.84
CA GLN A 506 -2.36 21.40 65.11
C GLN A 506 -3.43 20.25 65.29
N GLY A 507 -3.13 19.13 66.00
CA GLY A 507 -4.05 18.00 66.35
C GLY A 507 -3.48 16.60 65.93
N LEU A 508 -3.31 15.55 66.77
CA LEU A 508 -4.22 14.69 67.59
C LEU A 508 -5.22 13.87 66.72
N ASP A 509 -5.43 12.55 66.86
CA ASP A 509 -5.32 11.60 68.02
C ASP A 509 -4.64 10.22 67.72
N ASP A 510 -4.72 9.24 68.65
CA ASP A 510 -3.93 7.97 68.76
C ASP A 510 -4.72 6.64 68.49
N TYR A 511 -4.04 5.49 68.65
CA TYR A 511 -4.47 4.05 68.74
C TYR A 511 -4.38 3.13 67.51
N GLY A 512 -3.93 1.87 67.71
CA GLY A 512 -4.29 0.71 66.87
C GLY A 512 -3.24 -0.41 66.67
N ALA A 513 -3.33 -1.50 67.44
CA ALA A 513 -2.41 -2.65 67.49
C ALA A 513 -2.20 -3.50 66.20
N ARG A 514 -1.23 -4.43 66.24
CA ARG A 514 -0.96 -5.46 65.20
C ARG A 514 -1.97 -6.63 65.24
N PRO A 515 -1.94 -7.54 64.24
CA PRO A 515 -1.27 -8.83 64.50
C PRO A 515 -0.27 -9.27 63.41
N SER A 516 0.37 -10.42 63.61
CA SER A 516 1.46 -10.97 62.77
C SER A 516 1.08 -12.28 62.08
N SER A 517 1.57 -12.51 60.86
CA SER A 517 1.50 -13.81 60.15
C SER A 517 2.88 -14.24 59.63
N ARG A 518 3.05 -15.54 59.34
CA ARG A 518 4.35 -16.22 59.15
C ARG A 518 4.33 -17.01 57.83
N ASN A 519 5.20 -16.64 56.88
CA ASN A 519 5.25 -17.26 55.55
C ASN A 519 5.97 -18.64 55.60
N PRO A 520 5.35 -19.75 55.13
CA PRO A 520 5.89 -21.10 55.32
C PRO A 520 7.05 -21.49 54.39
N PHE A 521 7.35 -20.74 53.33
CA PHE A 521 8.34 -21.14 52.30
C PHE A 521 9.80 -20.74 52.59
N ALA A 522 10.13 -20.34 53.82
CA ALA A 522 11.42 -19.74 54.17
C ALA A 522 12.66 -20.66 54.09
N ASN A 523 12.50 -21.97 53.81
CA ASN A 523 13.58 -22.97 53.87
C ASN A 523 13.64 -23.87 52.62
N VAL A 524 13.68 -23.29 51.40
CA VAL A 524 13.98 -24.04 50.17
C VAL A 524 15.34 -23.59 49.62
N GLN A 525 16.40 -24.33 49.95
CA GLN A 525 17.72 -24.14 49.36
C GLN A 525 17.88 -25.04 48.11
N LEU A 526 18.05 -24.42 46.95
CA LEU A 526 18.47 -25.13 45.74
C LEU A 526 20.00 -25.26 45.73
N LYS A 527 20.52 -26.45 45.42
CA LYS A 527 21.96 -26.70 45.32
C LYS A 527 22.54 -26.05 44.05
N PRO A 528 23.77 -25.49 44.08
CA PRO A 528 24.45 -25.04 42.87
C PRO A 528 24.73 -26.19 41.92
N THR A 529 24.41 -26.02 40.63
CA THR A 529 24.88 -26.87 39.54
C THR A 529 26.25 -26.42 39.08
N VAL A 530 27.18 -27.36 38.93
CA VAL A 530 28.52 -27.11 38.38
C VAL A 530 28.50 -27.38 36.87
N THR A 531 28.81 -26.36 36.06
CA THR A 531 29.06 -26.52 34.62
C THR A 531 30.52 -26.89 34.38
N ASN A 532 30.75 -27.89 33.52
CA ASN A 532 32.09 -28.42 33.23
C ASN A 532 32.56 -27.89 31.86
N ASP A 533 33.18 -26.72 31.84
CA ASP A 533 33.59 -26.05 30.60
C ASP A 533 34.84 -26.71 29.98
N ARG A 534 34.61 -27.68 29.09
CA ARG A 534 35.65 -28.33 28.27
C ARG A 534 35.31 -28.34 26.77
N SER A 535 35.34 -27.16 26.15
CA SER A 535 35.27 -27.00 24.69
C SER A 535 36.09 -25.80 24.20
N ALA A 536 37.42 -25.90 24.22
CA ALA A 536 38.28 -25.02 23.43
C ALA A 536 38.61 -25.69 22.09
N PRO A 537 38.56 -24.98 20.94
CA PRO A 537 38.87 -25.58 19.66
C PRO A 537 40.38 -25.84 19.52
N LEU A 538 40.74 -27.02 19.03
CA LEU A 538 42.08 -27.30 18.52
C LEU A 538 42.25 -26.63 17.15
N ILE A 539 43.42 -26.05 16.91
CA ILE A 539 43.83 -25.53 15.60
C ILE A 539 44.79 -26.54 14.98
N SER A 540 44.46 -27.00 13.77
CA SER A 540 45.31 -27.79 12.87
C SER A 540 44.86 -27.54 11.43
#